data_AF-A0A2V8LJT0-F1
#
_entry.id   AF-A0A2V8LJT0-F1
#
_cell.length_a   1.000
_cell.length_b   1.000
_cell.length_c   1.000
_cell.angle_alpha   90.00
_cell.angle_beta   90.00
_cell.angle_gamma   90.00
#
_symmetry.space_group_name_H-M   'P 1'
#
loop_
_entity.id
_entity.type
_entity.pdbx_description
1 polymer ?
#
loop_
_entity_poly.entity_id
_entity_poly.type
_entity_poly.pdbx_seq_one_letter_code
_entity_poly.pdbx_strand_id
1 'polypeptide(L)'
;ADGPGSMLVEDGGSVHAQHVSVGDARNVDTVTISGVDKLGLSSLLSVQGSAPFLEIAGGVGTQVEVKDGGFLRVDPTGFASLGFKLDVAKVMVHGKSGSGPSHWDMSGDVYIGSEIVPSELIVTDGGRVSSTGEMIVGGPSADHDLGRVEVSGSNSFLSANTLLVGVKGHGVLTISGGAQVQSVTGGVGNTQLGPAVGSGIASITGTPLSPSEWRMTGNGFVGTDEPGSVLLNGTTIGPFSAGGATLRVDGTLTVGVYQTVASLVQACRPA
;
A
#
# COMPACT_ATOMS: atom_id res chain seq x y z
N ALA A 1 33.00 4.75 7.58
CA ALA A 1 33.01 3.29 7.46
C ALA A 1 31.56 2.98 7.18
N ASP A 2 31.24 2.97 5.89
CA ASP A 2 29.86 3.11 5.42
C ASP A 2 29.55 1.75 4.83
N GLY A 3 29.01 0.88 5.68
CA GLY A 3 28.57 -0.45 5.33
C GLY A 3 27.08 -0.57 5.65
N PRO A 4 26.42 -1.62 5.14
CA PRO A 4 24.99 -1.82 5.34
C PRO A 4 24.66 -1.87 6.84
N GLY A 5 23.67 -1.09 7.24
CA GLY A 5 23.11 -1.06 8.59
C GLY A 5 21.98 -2.07 8.74
N SER A 6 21.85 -2.64 9.94
CA SER A 6 20.72 -3.49 10.27
C SER A 6 20.22 -3.21 11.68
N MET A 7 18.90 -3.14 11.85
CA MET A 7 18.24 -3.04 13.15
C MET A 7 17.22 -4.17 13.31
N LEU A 8 17.22 -4.80 14.48
CA LEU A 8 16.24 -5.81 14.87
C LEU A 8 15.52 -5.34 16.15
N VAL A 9 14.20 -5.32 16.11
CA VAL A 9 13.33 -5.13 17.28
C VAL A 9 12.54 -6.41 17.48
N GLU A 10 12.83 -7.12 18.56
CA GLU A 10 12.23 -8.42 18.86
C GLU A 10 11.83 -8.57 20.33
N ASP A 11 11.10 -9.63 20.65
CA ASP A 11 10.70 -10.03 22.00
C ASP A 11 9.98 -8.93 22.81
N GLY A 12 9.16 -8.11 22.13
CA GLY A 12 8.44 -6.98 22.73
C GLY A 12 9.32 -5.75 23.00
N GLY A 13 10.51 -5.71 22.41
CA GLY A 13 11.36 -4.52 22.41
C GLY A 13 10.64 -3.31 21.80
N SER A 14 11.03 -2.11 22.21
CA SER A 14 10.44 -0.88 21.67
C SER A 14 11.49 0.17 21.35
N VAL A 15 11.33 0.79 20.18
CA VAL A 15 12.13 1.92 19.72
C VAL A 15 11.21 3.10 19.48
N HIS A 16 11.59 4.26 19.99
CA HIS A 16 10.86 5.51 19.85
C HIS A 16 11.79 6.55 19.26
N ALA A 17 11.43 7.10 18.11
CA ALA A 17 12.22 8.11 17.42
C ALA A 17 11.30 9.16 16.80
N GLN A 18 11.79 10.37 16.59
CA GLN A 18 11.02 11.39 15.88
C GLN A 18 11.15 11.24 14.37
N HIS A 19 12.39 11.05 13.91
CA HIS A 19 12.69 10.76 12.51
C HIS A 19 13.40 9.42 12.42
N VAL A 20 12.98 8.61 11.46
CA VAL A 20 13.63 7.34 11.13
C VAL A 20 13.96 7.39 9.64
N SER A 21 15.24 7.28 9.32
CA SER A 21 15.72 7.09 7.94
C SER A 21 16.34 5.70 7.84
N VAL A 22 15.90 4.91 6.87
CA VAL A 22 16.42 3.58 6.56
C VAL A 22 17.01 3.62 5.16
N GLY A 23 18.32 3.43 5.08
CA GLY A 23 19.08 3.49 3.83
C GLY A 23 19.64 4.87 3.54
N ASP A 24 20.56 4.89 2.58
CA ASP A 24 20.98 6.07 1.86
C ASP A 24 21.41 5.67 0.43
N ALA A 25 21.66 6.64 -0.45
CA ALA A 25 22.04 6.37 -1.86
C ALA A 25 23.30 5.51 -2.04
N ARG A 26 24.10 5.31 -1.00
CA ARG A 26 25.36 4.53 -1.01
C ARG A 26 25.25 3.22 -0.23
N ASN A 27 24.21 3.05 0.59
CA ASN A 27 24.06 1.93 1.51
C ASN A 27 22.71 1.22 1.35
N VAL A 28 22.69 -0.01 1.83
CA VAL A 28 21.52 -0.88 1.86
C VAL A 28 21.25 -1.20 3.32
N ASP A 29 20.19 -0.61 3.88
CA ASP A 29 19.87 -0.81 5.29
C ASP A 29 18.58 -1.58 5.46
N THR A 30 18.52 -2.36 6.54
CA THR A 30 17.36 -3.19 6.84
C THR A 30 16.87 -2.97 8.27
N VAL A 31 15.56 -2.82 8.44
CA VAL A 31 14.93 -2.87 9.77
C VAL A 31 13.96 -4.05 9.82
N THR A 32 14.05 -4.87 10.85
CA THR A 32 13.09 -5.94 11.13
C THR A 32 12.43 -5.70 12.48
N ILE A 33 11.10 -5.73 12.50
CA ILE A 33 10.27 -5.63 13.70
C ILE A 33 9.46 -6.92 13.80
N SER A 34 9.73 -7.73 14.80
CA SER A 34 9.24 -9.12 14.85
C SER A 34 8.79 -9.55 16.23
N GLY A 35 7.72 -10.34 16.30
CA GLY A 35 7.36 -11.03 17.53
C GLY A 35 6.62 -10.20 18.56
N VAL A 36 6.34 -10.86 19.67
CA VAL A 36 5.68 -10.34 20.87
C VAL A 36 6.44 -10.83 22.11
N ASP A 37 6.32 -10.14 23.24
CA ASP A 37 6.84 -10.63 24.52
C ASP A 37 5.98 -11.78 25.10
N LYS A 38 6.36 -12.25 26.30
CA LYS A 38 5.63 -13.31 27.04
C LYS A 38 4.20 -12.93 27.44
N LEU A 39 3.87 -11.64 27.42
CA LEU A 39 2.53 -11.11 27.72
C LEU A 39 1.72 -10.86 26.44
N GLY A 40 2.32 -11.08 25.26
CA GLY A 40 1.70 -10.85 23.96
C GLY A 40 1.81 -9.40 23.47
N LEU A 41 2.68 -8.57 24.07
CA LEU A 41 2.94 -7.21 23.59
C LEU A 41 3.88 -7.23 22.39
N SER A 42 3.47 -6.60 21.29
CA SER A 42 4.25 -6.50 20.07
C SER A 42 5.59 -5.78 20.25
N SER A 43 6.60 -6.26 19.54
CA SER A 43 7.79 -5.48 19.23
C SER A 43 7.39 -4.24 18.44
N LEU A 44 7.89 -3.07 18.84
CA LEU A 44 7.40 -1.78 18.37
C LEU A 44 8.52 -0.89 17.84
N LEU A 45 8.33 -0.35 16.62
CA LEU A 45 8.99 0.89 16.19
C LEU A 45 7.94 2.00 16.12
N SER A 46 8.07 3.00 16.98
CA SER A 46 7.20 4.18 17.02
C SER A 46 7.94 5.41 16.51
N VAL A 47 7.47 5.99 15.42
CA VAL A 47 7.92 7.27 14.86
C VAL A 47 6.97 8.36 15.34
N GLN A 48 7.41 9.18 16.30
CA GLN A 48 6.56 10.06 17.10
C GLN A 48 7.20 11.38 17.51
N GLY A 49 6.37 12.39 17.75
CA GLY A 49 6.81 13.72 18.18
C GLY A 49 6.23 14.83 17.29
N SER A 50 6.95 15.95 17.20
CA SER A 50 6.55 17.07 16.35
C SER A 50 6.94 16.80 14.90
N ALA A 51 5.98 16.63 13.99
CA ALA A 51 6.22 16.26 12.59
C ALA A 51 7.04 14.96 12.43
N PRO A 52 6.50 13.80 12.87
CA PRO A 52 7.21 12.53 12.76
C PRO A 52 7.42 12.15 11.29
N PHE A 53 8.60 11.64 10.96
CA PHE A 53 8.99 11.36 9.57
C PHE A 53 9.67 10.00 9.46
N LEU A 54 9.09 9.14 8.62
CA LEU A 54 9.66 7.84 8.25
C LEU A 54 10.11 7.90 6.79
N GLU A 55 11.40 7.76 6.56
CA GLU A 55 11.98 7.67 5.23
C GLU A 55 12.62 6.31 5.08
N ILE A 56 12.25 5.62 4.01
CA ILE A 56 12.88 4.38 3.59
C ILE A 56 13.32 4.65 2.17
N ALA A 57 14.61 4.81 1.96
CA ALA A 57 15.16 5.20 0.66
C ALA A 57 16.65 4.89 0.66
N GLY A 58 17.09 3.99 -0.22
CA GLY A 58 18.52 3.82 -0.48
C GLY A 58 18.81 2.90 -1.65
N GLY A 59 19.94 2.18 -1.59
CA GLY A 59 20.29 1.19 -2.60
C GLY A 59 19.28 0.05 -2.72
N VAL A 60 19.36 -0.71 -3.82
CA VAL A 60 18.54 -1.91 -4.03
C VAL A 60 18.76 -2.90 -2.88
N GLY A 61 17.69 -3.19 -2.15
CA GLY A 61 17.70 -4.02 -0.95
C GLY A 61 17.35 -3.28 0.34
N THR A 62 17.30 -1.94 0.31
CA THR A 62 16.85 -1.14 1.46
C THR A 62 15.41 -1.50 1.80
N GLN A 63 15.17 -1.95 3.03
CA GLN A 63 13.88 -2.50 3.39
C GLN A 63 13.50 -2.39 4.87
N VAL A 64 12.19 -2.36 5.12
CA VAL A 64 11.61 -2.55 6.45
C VAL A 64 10.67 -3.75 6.41
N GLU A 65 10.88 -4.69 7.33
CA GLU A 65 10.06 -5.88 7.49
C GLU A 65 9.35 -5.85 8.85
N VAL A 66 8.03 -5.86 8.83
CA VAL A 66 7.18 -6.01 10.00
C VAL A 66 6.55 -7.39 9.95
N LYS A 67 6.94 -8.28 10.85
CA LYS A 67 6.50 -9.68 10.81
C LYS A 67 6.13 -10.27 12.16
N ASP A 68 5.47 -11.43 12.11
CA ASP A 68 5.19 -12.27 13.28
C ASP A 68 4.60 -11.49 14.48
N GLY A 69 3.65 -10.58 14.24
CA GLY A 69 3.00 -9.78 15.29
C GLY A 69 3.74 -8.51 15.69
N GLY A 70 4.79 -8.14 14.96
CA GLY A 70 5.47 -6.85 15.11
C GLY A 70 4.60 -5.66 14.73
N PHE A 71 4.97 -4.47 15.21
CA PHE A 71 4.20 -3.25 15.02
C PHE A 71 5.10 -2.08 14.62
N LEU A 72 4.85 -1.52 13.43
CA LEU A 72 5.36 -0.23 13.01
C LEU A 72 4.27 0.82 13.18
N ARG A 73 4.56 1.91 13.88
CA ARG A 73 3.62 3.01 14.08
C ARG A 73 4.28 4.32 13.73
N VAL A 74 3.56 5.17 13.01
CA VAL A 74 3.91 6.56 12.78
C VAL A 74 2.76 7.44 13.25
N ASP A 75 3.06 8.31 14.21
CA ASP A 75 2.09 9.06 14.98
C ASP A 75 1.28 10.07 14.15
N PRO A 76 0.16 10.56 14.71
CA PRO A 76 -0.69 11.56 14.05
C PRO A 76 0.11 12.75 13.55
N THR A 77 -0.20 13.19 12.32
CA THR A 77 0.51 14.24 11.55
C THR A 77 1.85 13.83 10.92
N GLY A 78 2.23 12.56 11.06
CA GLY A 78 3.45 12.06 10.45
C GLY A 78 3.36 11.81 8.95
N PHE A 79 4.50 11.46 8.38
CA PHE A 79 4.64 11.20 6.95
C PHE A 79 5.56 10.01 6.71
N ALA A 80 5.26 9.19 5.71
CA ALA A 80 6.17 8.17 5.20
C ALA A 80 6.51 8.34 3.72
N SER A 81 7.81 8.27 3.42
CA SER A 81 8.32 8.12 2.05
C SER A 81 8.92 6.73 1.86
N LEU A 82 8.45 6.01 0.86
CA LEU A 82 9.03 4.77 0.36
C LEU A 82 9.63 5.06 -1.01
N GLY A 83 10.93 5.25 -1.02
CA GLY A 83 11.72 5.67 -2.16
C GLY A 83 11.75 7.18 -2.32
N PHE A 84 12.76 7.62 -3.06
CA PHE A 84 12.91 9.01 -3.49
C PHE A 84 13.92 9.09 -4.63
N LYS A 85 13.52 9.66 -5.78
CA LYS A 85 14.38 9.72 -6.97
C LYS A 85 14.92 8.34 -7.35
N LEU A 86 16.24 8.17 -7.32
CA LEU A 86 16.92 6.92 -7.66
C LEU A 86 16.95 5.92 -6.50
N ASP A 87 16.63 6.38 -5.29
CA ASP A 87 16.65 5.57 -4.08
C ASP A 87 15.35 4.78 -3.97
N VAL A 88 15.47 3.49 -3.72
CA VAL A 88 14.36 2.54 -3.70
C VAL A 88 14.03 2.12 -2.28
N ALA A 89 12.81 1.62 -2.09
CA ALA A 89 12.34 1.11 -0.83
C ALA A 89 11.50 -0.14 -0.98
N LYS A 90 11.55 -0.98 0.04
CA LYS A 90 10.66 -2.12 0.19
C LYS A 90 10.12 -2.20 1.61
N VAL A 91 8.81 -2.17 1.77
CA VAL A 91 8.14 -2.43 3.04
C VAL A 91 7.33 -3.70 2.94
N MET A 92 7.53 -4.61 3.88
CA MET A 92 6.81 -5.88 3.96
C MET A 92 6.10 -5.95 5.30
N VAL A 93 4.79 -6.16 5.29
CA VAL A 93 3.96 -6.34 6.49
C VAL A 93 3.26 -7.67 6.38
N HIS A 94 3.69 -8.65 7.18
CA HIS A 94 3.23 -10.03 7.00
C HIS A 94 3.23 -10.87 8.28
N GLY A 95 2.54 -12.00 8.26
CA GLY A 95 2.53 -12.93 9.38
C GLY A 95 1.80 -12.43 10.63
N LYS A 96 1.90 -13.25 11.68
CA LYS A 96 1.22 -13.04 12.97
C LYS A 96 1.93 -13.81 14.08
N SER A 97 1.79 -13.36 15.32
CA SER A 97 2.11 -14.16 16.52
C SER A 97 0.85 -14.44 17.31
N GLY A 98 0.51 -15.73 17.44
CA GLY A 98 -0.78 -16.16 17.99
C GLY A 98 -1.96 -15.57 17.22
N SER A 99 -2.73 -14.70 17.87
CA SER A 99 -3.85 -13.95 17.26
C SER A 99 -3.50 -12.51 16.87
N GLY A 100 -2.30 -12.01 17.20
CA GLY A 100 -1.85 -10.66 16.87
C GLY A 100 -1.22 -10.62 15.47
N PRO A 101 -1.87 -10.04 14.45
CA PRO A 101 -1.25 -9.87 13.15
C PRO A 101 -0.17 -8.81 13.21
N SER A 102 0.72 -8.79 12.23
CA SER A 102 1.68 -7.70 12.07
C SER A 102 0.98 -6.43 11.58
N HIS A 103 1.38 -5.29 12.12
CA HIS A 103 0.72 -4.02 11.87
C HIS A 103 1.68 -2.94 11.38
N TRP A 104 1.23 -2.16 10.40
CA TRP A 104 1.76 -0.83 10.14
C TRP A 104 0.64 0.21 10.20
N ASP A 105 0.68 1.07 11.22
CA ASP A 105 -0.27 2.17 11.37
C ASP A 105 0.39 3.50 11.04
N MET A 106 -0.15 4.19 10.05
CA MET A 106 0.26 5.52 9.61
C MET A 106 -0.86 6.51 9.88
N SER A 107 -0.60 7.50 10.72
CA SER A 107 -1.60 8.54 11.01
C SER A 107 -1.44 9.80 10.14
N GLY A 108 -0.98 9.63 8.90
CA GLY A 108 -0.74 10.68 7.90
C GLY A 108 -0.45 10.10 6.51
N ASP A 109 0.28 10.84 5.68
CA ASP A 109 0.44 10.51 4.26
C ASP A 109 1.55 9.47 4.02
N VAL A 110 1.35 8.63 3.01
CA VAL A 110 2.31 7.62 2.54
C VAL A 110 2.54 7.80 1.05
N TYR A 111 3.78 8.08 0.66
CA TYR A 111 4.17 8.15 -0.74
C TYR A 111 5.07 6.98 -1.10
N ILE A 112 4.77 6.33 -2.22
CA ILE A 112 5.45 5.12 -2.67
C ILE A 112 5.87 5.37 -4.13
N GLY A 113 7.17 5.55 -4.36
CA GLY A 113 7.66 5.90 -5.69
C GLY A 113 9.17 6.06 -5.78
N SER A 114 9.74 5.60 -6.89
CA SER A 114 11.12 5.89 -7.30
C SER A 114 11.28 5.79 -8.82
N GLU A 115 12.24 6.51 -9.39
CA GLU A 115 12.31 6.85 -10.83
C GLU A 115 12.70 5.69 -11.76
N ILE A 116 13.41 4.67 -11.27
CA ILE A 116 14.04 3.63 -12.12
C ILE A 116 13.50 2.25 -11.80
N VAL A 117 13.53 1.90 -10.51
CA VAL A 117 13.00 0.64 -9.98
C VAL A 117 11.83 1.00 -9.08
N PRO A 118 10.70 0.29 -9.12
CA PRO A 118 9.57 0.61 -8.25
C PRO A 118 9.90 0.46 -6.78
N SER A 119 9.46 1.42 -5.97
CA SER A 119 9.36 1.22 -4.52
C SER A 119 8.09 0.44 -4.19
N GLU A 120 8.19 -0.47 -3.21
CA GLU A 120 7.18 -1.50 -2.98
C GLU A 120 6.64 -1.48 -1.55
N LEU A 121 5.32 -1.59 -1.41
CA LEU A 121 4.65 -2.03 -0.19
C LEU A 121 3.98 -3.38 -0.43
N ILE A 122 4.30 -4.36 0.40
CA ILE A 122 3.78 -5.73 0.31
C ILE A 122 3.07 -6.06 1.62
N VAL A 123 1.79 -6.41 1.53
CA VAL A 123 0.93 -6.79 2.66
C VAL A 123 0.43 -8.21 2.43
N THR A 124 0.97 -9.16 3.18
CA THR A 124 0.75 -10.60 2.95
C THR A 124 0.46 -11.34 4.25
N ASP A 125 0.05 -12.62 4.17
CA ASP A 125 -0.02 -13.54 5.31
C ASP A 125 -0.75 -13.01 6.56
N GLY A 126 -1.83 -12.24 6.35
CA GLY A 126 -2.63 -11.67 7.43
C GLY A 126 -2.12 -10.34 8.00
N GLY A 127 -1.08 -9.76 7.40
CA GLY A 127 -0.57 -8.43 7.73
C GLY A 127 -1.60 -7.34 7.51
N ARG A 128 -1.47 -6.25 8.28
CA ARG A 128 -2.42 -5.14 8.28
C ARG A 128 -1.72 -3.80 8.16
N VAL A 129 -2.15 -3.01 7.18
CA VAL A 129 -1.69 -1.63 7.00
C VAL A 129 -2.87 -0.68 7.12
N SER A 130 -2.73 0.37 7.92
CA SER A 130 -3.72 1.44 8.02
C SER A 130 -3.06 2.79 7.78
N SER A 131 -3.69 3.63 6.96
CA SER A 131 -3.36 5.03 6.79
C SER A 131 -4.60 5.89 7.02
N THR A 132 -4.49 6.92 7.85
CA THR A 132 -5.56 7.92 8.00
C THR A 132 -5.44 9.08 7.01
N GLY A 133 -4.32 9.18 6.29
CA GLY A 133 -4.05 10.20 5.28
C GLY A 133 -4.17 9.68 3.86
N GLU A 134 -3.47 10.33 2.94
CA GLU A 134 -3.36 9.92 1.55
C GLU A 134 -2.29 8.85 1.37
N MET A 135 -2.61 7.80 0.64
CA MET A 135 -1.64 6.84 0.15
C MET A 135 -1.53 6.99 -1.37
N ILE A 136 -0.36 7.44 -1.84
CA ILE A 136 -0.07 7.68 -3.25
C ILE A 136 0.92 6.65 -3.77
N VAL A 137 0.48 5.86 -4.74
CA VAL A 137 1.27 4.83 -5.41
C VAL A 137 1.71 5.34 -6.77
N GLY A 138 3.01 5.36 -7.02
CA GLY A 138 3.60 6.00 -8.20
C GLY A 138 4.03 7.45 -7.93
N GLY A 139 4.29 7.80 -6.67
CA GLY A 139 4.85 9.08 -6.24
C GLY A 139 4.03 10.34 -6.57
N PRO A 140 4.15 11.41 -5.75
CA PRO A 140 3.55 12.72 -6.08
C PRO A 140 4.53 13.68 -6.77
N SER A 141 5.81 13.30 -6.89
CA SER A 141 6.90 14.26 -7.10
C SER A 141 7.44 14.27 -8.53
N ALA A 142 7.52 13.11 -9.18
CA ALA A 142 8.02 13.00 -10.54
C ALA A 142 7.04 12.29 -11.47
N ASP A 143 7.03 12.75 -12.71
CA ASP A 143 6.29 12.21 -13.85
C ASP A 143 6.60 10.74 -14.15
N HIS A 144 7.75 10.26 -13.65
CA HIS A 144 8.29 8.93 -13.89
C HIS A 144 8.49 8.14 -12.59
N ASP A 145 7.95 8.60 -11.46
CA ASP A 145 7.98 7.83 -10.22
C ASP A 145 7.25 6.48 -10.41
N LEU A 146 7.88 5.38 -10.03
CA LEU A 146 7.33 4.04 -10.11
C LEU A 146 7.01 3.53 -8.70
N GLY A 147 5.75 3.22 -8.44
CA GLY A 147 5.30 2.70 -7.14
C GLY A 147 4.46 1.45 -7.30
N ARG A 148 4.61 0.51 -6.36
CA ARG A 148 3.86 -0.73 -6.34
C ARG A 148 3.32 -1.05 -4.95
N VAL A 149 2.05 -1.42 -4.90
CA VAL A 149 1.40 -1.98 -3.71
C VAL A 149 0.85 -3.36 -4.05
N GLU A 150 1.17 -4.34 -3.22
CA GLU A 150 0.61 -5.68 -3.29
C GLU A 150 -0.07 -6.03 -1.97
N VAL A 151 -1.34 -6.42 -2.04
CA VAL A 151 -2.11 -6.91 -0.89
C VAL A 151 -2.62 -8.30 -1.25
N SER A 152 -2.09 -9.33 -0.60
CA SER A 152 -2.40 -10.71 -0.98
C SER A 152 -2.55 -11.66 0.19
N GLY A 153 -3.32 -12.73 -0.01
CA GLY A 153 -3.58 -13.74 1.00
C GLY A 153 -4.76 -13.39 1.93
N SER A 154 -5.31 -14.43 2.54
CA SER A 154 -6.51 -14.30 3.37
C SER A 154 -6.20 -13.52 4.66
N ASN A 155 -7.12 -12.64 5.05
CA ASN A 155 -7.01 -11.72 6.19
C ASN A 155 -5.96 -10.60 6.05
N SER A 156 -5.24 -10.53 4.93
CA SER A 156 -4.40 -9.36 4.62
C SER A 156 -5.29 -8.16 4.33
N PHE A 157 -4.97 -7.02 4.94
CA PHE A 157 -5.84 -5.85 4.91
C PHE A 157 -5.03 -4.57 4.73
N LEU A 158 -5.45 -3.73 3.79
CA LEU A 158 -4.96 -2.36 3.64
C LEU A 158 -6.14 -1.40 3.72
N SER A 159 -6.05 -0.40 4.59
CA SER A 159 -7.00 0.71 4.59
C SER A 159 -6.30 2.05 4.47
N ALA A 160 -6.84 2.96 3.66
CA ALA A 160 -6.39 4.35 3.56
C ALA A 160 -7.61 5.30 3.63
N ASN A 161 -7.42 6.57 3.95
CA ASN A 161 -8.48 7.56 3.74
C ASN A 161 -8.65 7.78 2.23
N THR A 162 -7.58 8.23 1.58
CA THR A 162 -7.50 8.34 0.12
C THR A 162 -6.45 7.36 -0.39
N LEU A 163 -6.80 6.53 -1.35
CA LEU A 163 -5.85 5.66 -2.06
C LEU A 163 -5.81 6.04 -3.54
N LEU A 164 -4.69 6.61 -3.99
CA LEU A 164 -4.48 7.01 -5.37
C LEU A 164 -3.38 6.18 -6.01
N VAL A 165 -3.66 5.68 -7.22
CA VAL A 165 -2.75 4.85 -7.99
C VAL A 165 -2.46 5.54 -9.31
N GLY A 166 -1.21 5.95 -9.51
CA GLY A 166 -0.77 6.65 -10.72
C GLY A 166 -1.30 8.07 -10.80
N VAL A 167 -0.84 8.94 -9.90
CA VAL A 167 -1.18 10.37 -9.87
C VAL A 167 -0.30 11.12 -10.86
N LYS A 168 0.97 11.39 -10.52
CA LYS A 168 1.94 12.00 -11.45
C LYS A 168 2.87 10.99 -12.09
N GLY A 169 3.30 9.97 -11.34
CA GLY A 169 4.03 8.84 -11.88
C GLY A 169 3.14 7.63 -12.16
N HIS A 170 3.77 6.48 -12.24
CA HIS A 170 3.16 5.21 -12.59
C HIS A 170 2.95 4.33 -11.35
N GLY A 171 1.69 4.08 -11.03
CA GLY A 171 1.27 3.30 -9.87
C GLY A 171 0.68 1.94 -10.26
N VAL A 172 1.04 0.91 -9.50
CA VAL A 172 0.45 -0.43 -9.62
C VAL A 172 -0.09 -0.89 -8.27
N LEU A 173 -1.38 -1.24 -8.23
CA LEU A 173 -2.03 -1.89 -7.09
C LEU A 173 -2.46 -3.30 -7.48
N THR A 174 -2.03 -4.32 -6.73
CA THR A 174 -2.46 -5.71 -6.91
C THR A 174 -3.15 -6.21 -5.65
N ILE A 175 -4.34 -6.78 -5.81
CA ILE A 175 -5.15 -7.34 -4.72
C ILE A 175 -5.47 -8.79 -5.07
N SER A 176 -5.07 -9.74 -4.23
CA SER A 176 -5.27 -11.16 -4.54
C SER A 176 -5.45 -12.09 -3.34
N GLY A 177 -5.81 -13.35 -3.58
CA GLY A 177 -5.76 -14.41 -2.57
C GLY A 177 -6.71 -14.24 -1.38
N GLY A 178 -7.82 -13.51 -1.53
CA GLY A 178 -8.76 -13.24 -0.45
C GLY A 178 -8.42 -11.99 0.38
N ALA A 179 -7.53 -11.15 -0.12
CA ALA A 179 -7.17 -9.89 0.51
C ALA A 179 -8.26 -8.82 0.37
N GLN A 180 -8.23 -7.86 1.29
CA GLN A 180 -9.18 -6.76 1.31
C GLN A 180 -8.45 -5.41 1.34
N VAL A 181 -8.87 -4.52 0.45
CA VAL A 181 -8.43 -3.12 0.44
C VAL A 181 -9.64 -2.24 0.67
N GLN A 182 -9.51 -1.25 1.55
CA GLN A 182 -10.56 -0.28 1.81
C GLN A 182 -10.03 1.15 1.66
N SER A 183 -10.81 2.02 1.04
CA SER A 183 -10.57 3.45 1.11
C SER A 183 -11.86 4.25 1.26
N VAL A 184 -11.77 5.49 1.73
CA VAL A 184 -12.90 6.43 1.64
C VAL A 184 -12.98 6.92 0.19
N THR A 185 -11.88 7.47 -0.31
CA THR A 185 -11.73 7.88 -1.70
C THR A 185 -10.74 6.96 -2.39
N GLY A 186 -11.06 6.52 -3.61
CA GLY A 186 -10.16 5.70 -4.42
C GLY A 186 -9.97 6.28 -5.81
N GLY A 187 -8.74 6.27 -6.31
CA GLY A 187 -8.38 6.82 -7.62
C GLY A 187 -7.40 5.92 -8.36
N VAL A 188 -7.62 5.71 -9.65
CA VAL A 188 -6.66 5.06 -10.55
C VAL A 188 -6.53 5.92 -11.80
N GLY A 189 -5.36 6.53 -12.03
CA GLY A 189 -5.21 7.54 -13.07
C GLY A 189 -6.03 8.81 -12.79
N ASN A 190 -6.04 9.25 -11.53
CA ASN A 190 -6.76 10.45 -11.07
C ASN A 190 -5.78 11.30 -10.28
N THR A 191 -5.55 12.53 -10.73
CA THR A 191 -4.63 13.46 -10.07
C THR A 191 -5.35 14.42 -9.15
N GLN A 192 -6.64 14.68 -9.39
CA GLN A 192 -7.42 15.75 -8.76
C GLN A 192 -6.83 17.17 -8.93
N LEU A 193 -5.70 17.30 -9.63
CA LEU A 193 -4.90 18.51 -9.81
C LEU A 193 -4.80 18.93 -11.28
N GLY A 194 -5.41 18.17 -12.20
CA GLY A 194 -5.39 18.37 -13.65
C GLY A 194 -4.44 17.42 -14.40
N PRO A 195 -4.33 17.54 -15.73
CA PRO A 195 -3.54 16.64 -16.55
C PRO A 195 -2.06 16.63 -16.14
N ALA A 196 -1.51 15.44 -16.03
CA ALA A 196 -0.13 15.04 -15.79
C ALA A 196 0.27 14.01 -16.87
N VAL A 197 1.29 13.18 -16.61
CA VAL A 197 1.75 12.11 -17.51
C VAL A 197 1.77 10.73 -16.82
N GLY A 198 1.10 10.64 -15.67
CA GLY A 198 1.08 9.45 -14.84
C GLY A 198 0.27 8.31 -15.44
N SER A 199 0.29 7.15 -14.79
CA SER A 199 -0.65 6.09 -15.14
C SER A 199 -0.93 5.16 -13.98
N GLY A 200 -2.19 4.80 -13.77
CA GLY A 200 -2.62 3.89 -12.72
C GLY A 200 -3.12 2.55 -13.26
N ILE A 201 -2.69 1.46 -12.63
CA ILE A 201 -3.28 0.14 -12.84
C ILE A 201 -3.64 -0.48 -11.48
N ALA A 202 -4.89 -0.89 -11.33
CA ALA A 202 -5.33 -1.74 -10.23
C ALA A 202 -5.79 -3.10 -10.76
N SER A 203 -5.28 -4.19 -10.22
CA SER A 203 -5.67 -5.57 -10.56
C SER A 203 -6.23 -6.26 -9.33
N ILE A 204 -7.46 -6.76 -9.45
CA ILE A 204 -8.14 -7.52 -8.39
C ILE A 204 -8.34 -8.92 -8.91
N THR A 205 -7.72 -9.89 -8.26
CA THR A 205 -7.83 -11.31 -8.63
C THR A 205 -8.38 -12.10 -7.45
N GLY A 206 -9.41 -12.90 -7.68
CA GLY A 206 -9.89 -13.77 -6.61
C GLY A 206 -10.84 -14.84 -7.10
N THR A 207 -11.19 -15.73 -6.19
CA THR A 207 -12.05 -16.87 -6.47
C THR A 207 -13.26 -16.84 -5.56
N PRO A 208 -14.33 -17.60 -5.83
CA PRO A 208 -15.48 -17.67 -4.93
C PRO A 208 -15.14 -18.16 -3.52
N LEU A 209 -14.04 -18.91 -3.37
CA LEU A 209 -13.54 -19.41 -2.08
C LEU A 209 -12.56 -18.46 -1.39
N SER A 210 -12.00 -17.52 -2.14
CA SER A 210 -11.04 -16.52 -1.63
C SER A 210 -11.31 -15.19 -2.34
N PRO A 211 -12.44 -14.54 -1.99
CA PRO A 211 -12.85 -13.31 -2.65
C PRO A 211 -11.93 -12.16 -2.26
N SER A 212 -11.35 -11.51 -3.25
CA SER A 212 -10.55 -10.30 -3.10
C SER A 212 -11.41 -9.08 -3.41
N GLU A 213 -11.29 -8.04 -2.60
CA GLU A 213 -12.10 -6.83 -2.75
C GLU A 213 -11.27 -5.56 -2.59
N TRP A 214 -11.55 -4.57 -3.44
CA TRP A 214 -11.32 -3.16 -3.11
C TRP A 214 -12.67 -2.48 -2.89
N ARG A 215 -12.89 -2.00 -1.67
CA ARG A 215 -14.08 -1.23 -1.30
C ARG A 215 -13.75 0.25 -1.10
N MET A 216 -14.44 1.11 -1.85
CA MET A 216 -14.46 2.55 -1.65
C MET A 216 -15.76 2.92 -0.93
N THR A 217 -15.67 3.42 0.30
CA THR A 217 -16.87 3.79 1.07
C THR A 217 -17.43 5.16 0.68
N GLY A 218 -16.63 5.97 0.00
CA GLY A 218 -17.00 7.23 -0.65
C GLY A 218 -16.92 7.10 -2.17
N ASN A 219 -16.24 8.06 -2.82
CA ASN A 219 -16.19 8.14 -4.28
C ASN A 219 -15.00 7.39 -4.87
N GLY A 220 -15.22 6.87 -6.09
CA GLY A 220 -14.22 6.23 -6.92
C GLY A 220 -13.97 7.00 -8.21
N PHE A 221 -12.71 7.08 -8.62
CA PHE A 221 -12.29 7.73 -9.86
C PHE A 221 -11.39 6.79 -10.65
N VAL A 222 -11.71 6.57 -11.91
CA VAL A 222 -10.84 5.84 -12.83
C VAL A 222 -10.63 6.72 -14.05
N GLY A 223 -9.37 6.88 -14.44
CA GLY A 223 -8.85 7.57 -15.63
C GLY A 223 -9.51 8.91 -15.97
N THR A 224 -9.77 9.72 -14.95
CA THR A 224 -10.39 11.06 -15.09
C THR A 224 -9.41 12.09 -15.62
N ASP A 225 -8.16 11.99 -15.18
CA ASP A 225 -7.09 12.94 -15.52
C ASP A 225 -5.99 12.25 -16.33
N GLU A 226 -5.64 11.01 -15.93
CA GLU A 226 -4.55 10.21 -16.51
C GLU A 226 -5.05 8.87 -17.04
N PRO A 227 -4.24 8.12 -17.81
CA PRO A 227 -4.47 6.70 -18.04
C PRO A 227 -4.73 5.93 -16.75
N GLY A 228 -5.95 5.40 -16.62
CA GLY A 228 -6.38 4.63 -15.45
C GLY A 228 -7.07 3.33 -15.86
N SER A 229 -6.72 2.22 -15.21
CA SER A 229 -7.29 0.91 -15.51
C SER A 229 -7.54 0.09 -14.25
N VAL A 230 -8.75 -0.46 -14.12
CA VAL A 230 -9.08 -1.48 -13.12
C VAL A 230 -9.38 -2.80 -13.82
N LEU A 231 -8.67 -3.86 -13.45
CA LEU A 231 -8.80 -5.20 -14.00
C LEU A 231 -9.40 -6.11 -12.94
N LEU A 232 -10.52 -6.78 -13.27
CA LEU A 232 -11.19 -7.73 -12.39
C LEU A 232 -11.02 -9.14 -12.95
N ASN A 233 -10.16 -9.93 -12.32
CA ASN A 233 -9.87 -11.31 -12.70
C ASN A 233 -10.54 -12.29 -11.71
N GLY A 234 -11.86 -12.44 -11.85
CA GLY A 234 -12.65 -13.42 -11.12
C GLY A 234 -12.72 -14.78 -11.84
N THR A 235 -13.20 -15.81 -11.16
CA THR A 235 -13.55 -17.08 -11.81
C THR A 235 -14.97 -17.03 -12.35
N THR A 236 -15.16 -17.37 -13.62
CA THR A 236 -16.48 -17.43 -14.25
C THR A 236 -17.34 -18.53 -13.61
N ILE A 237 -18.39 -18.16 -12.87
CA ILE A 237 -19.43 -19.08 -12.37
C ILE A 237 -20.61 -19.04 -13.36
N GLY A 238 -20.51 -19.82 -14.43
CA GLY A 238 -21.53 -19.88 -15.47
C GLY A 238 -21.48 -18.71 -16.48
N PRO A 239 -22.38 -18.69 -17.48
CA PRO A 239 -22.22 -17.86 -18.68
C PRO A 239 -22.27 -16.33 -18.46
N PHE A 240 -22.59 -15.86 -17.25
CA PHE A 240 -22.86 -14.43 -16.98
C PHE A 240 -22.31 -13.91 -15.64
N SER A 241 -21.49 -14.66 -14.88
CA SER A 241 -20.95 -14.14 -13.63
C SER A 241 -19.48 -14.50 -13.44
N ALA A 242 -18.66 -13.52 -13.05
CA ALA A 242 -17.33 -13.75 -12.50
C ALA A 242 -17.43 -13.56 -10.98
N GLY A 243 -17.05 -14.58 -10.21
CA GLY A 243 -17.06 -14.54 -8.75
C GLY A 243 -15.64 -14.41 -8.21
N GLY A 244 -15.49 -13.64 -7.14
CA GLY A 244 -14.28 -13.60 -6.33
C GLY A 244 -13.35 -12.40 -6.53
N ALA A 245 -13.53 -11.58 -7.55
CA ALA A 245 -12.82 -10.29 -7.68
C ALA A 245 -13.86 -9.17 -7.72
N THR A 246 -13.78 -8.26 -6.75
CA THR A 246 -14.79 -7.20 -6.59
C THR A 246 -14.13 -5.84 -6.46
N LEU A 247 -14.53 -4.90 -7.31
CA LEU A 247 -14.44 -3.47 -7.02
C LEU A 247 -15.81 -3.01 -6.52
N ARG A 248 -15.88 -2.49 -5.30
CA ARG A 248 -17.11 -1.98 -4.69
C ARG A 248 -16.97 -0.49 -4.44
N VAL A 249 -17.93 0.30 -4.90
CA VAL A 249 -18.00 1.75 -4.64
C VAL A 249 -19.37 2.06 -4.04
N ASP A 250 -19.38 2.53 -2.80
CA ASP A 250 -20.61 2.87 -2.07
C ASP A 250 -21.12 4.28 -2.45
N GLY A 251 -20.22 5.17 -2.88
CA GLY A 251 -20.55 6.50 -3.42
C GLY A 251 -20.64 6.51 -4.95
N THR A 252 -20.12 7.59 -5.57
CA THR A 252 -20.12 7.72 -7.05
C THR A 252 -18.85 7.15 -7.64
N LEU A 253 -18.99 6.29 -8.66
CA LEU A 253 -17.88 5.89 -9.53
C LEU A 253 -17.86 6.79 -10.77
N THR A 254 -16.80 7.58 -10.92
CA THR A 254 -16.54 8.42 -12.10
C THR A 254 -15.51 7.75 -12.99
N VAL A 255 -15.86 7.58 -14.26
CA VAL A 255 -15.02 6.96 -15.29
C VAL A 255 -14.75 8.02 -16.35
N GLY A 256 -13.50 8.48 -16.43
CA GLY A 256 -13.09 9.50 -17.40
C GLY A 256 -12.82 8.98 -18.81
N VAL A 257 -12.16 9.80 -19.62
CA VAL A 257 -11.92 9.51 -21.06
C VAL A 257 -10.65 8.71 -21.33
N TYR A 258 -9.73 8.61 -20.36
CA TYR A 258 -8.43 7.93 -20.50
C TYR A 258 -8.44 6.49 -19.95
N GLN A 259 -9.53 5.74 -20.18
CA GLN A 259 -9.65 4.36 -19.68
C GLN A 259 -9.13 3.35 -20.69
N THR A 260 -8.59 2.24 -20.18
CA THR A 260 -8.72 0.93 -20.83
C THR A 260 -9.42 -0.03 -19.88
N VAL A 261 -10.70 -0.33 -20.13
CA VAL A 261 -11.44 -1.33 -19.34
C VAL A 261 -11.30 -2.70 -20.02
N ALA A 262 -10.36 -3.51 -19.55
CA ALA A 262 -10.19 -4.89 -20.00
C ALA A 262 -10.94 -5.86 -19.07
N SER A 263 -12.15 -6.23 -19.50
CA SER A 263 -13.06 -7.30 -19.05
C SER A 263 -13.99 -7.07 -17.83
N LEU A 264 -15.27 -7.36 -18.11
CA LEU A 264 -16.48 -7.44 -17.29
C LEU A 264 -16.58 -6.54 -16.04
N VAL A 265 -16.83 -5.24 -16.24
CA VAL A 265 -17.43 -4.39 -15.20
C VAL A 265 -18.88 -4.82 -15.02
N GLN A 266 -19.16 -5.63 -14.00
CA GLN A 266 -20.52 -5.73 -13.47
C GLN A 266 -20.73 -4.50 -12.58
N ALA A 267 -21.16 -3.40 -13.22
CA ALA A 267 -21.63 -2.23 -12.49
C ALA A 267 -22.72 -2.67 -11.50
N CYS A 268 -22.61 -2.15 -10.27
CA CYS A 268 -23.46 -2.44 -9.13
C CYS A 268 -24.94 -2.62 -9.50
N ARG A 269 -25.58 -3.68 -8.96
CA ARG A 269 -27.05 -3.69 -8.88
C ARG A 269 -27.47 -2.55 -7.94
N PRO A 270 -28.31 -1.60 -8.37
CA PRO A 270 -29.04 -0.77 -7.40
C PRO A 270 -29.94 -1.68 -6.56
N ALA A 271 -30.08 -1.32 -5.28
CA ALA A 271 -30.98 -1.96 -4.33
C ALA A 271 -32.43 -1.95 -4.82
#